data_AF-A0A1Q8BJP2-F1
#
_entry.id   AF-A0A1Q8BJP2-F1
#
_cell.length_a   1.000
_cell.length_b   1.000
_cell.length_c   1.000
_cell.angle_alpha   90.00
_cell.angle_beta   90.00
_cell.angle_gamma   90.00
#
_symmetry.space_group_name_H-M   'P 1'
#
loop_
_entity.id
_entity.type
_entity.pdbx_description
1 polymer ?
#
loop_
_entity_poly.entity_id
_entity_poly.type
_entity_poly.pdbx_seq_one_letter_code
_entity_poly.pdbx_strand_id
1 'polypeptide(L)'
;MQHNQFDTIYHEHFSYLSFATVTEVFRHHGLTLFDVERIPTHGGSLRIFGRHTEDGSKPVSARARELPAVEERFGLRKLATYAAFAEQVRETKRALLTFLIDAKRAGKRIVAYGAPGKGNTLLNYCGIGTDFLDFTVDRNPHKQGNYTPGTHIPILHPDELIKARPDYVLILPWNLKDEILATVGRTAGLKARFVVPIPRVEIVG
;
A
#
# COMPACT_ATOMS: atom_id res chain seq x y z
N MET A 1 9.37 1.68 -5.71
CA MET A 1 8.89 2.85 -6.49
C MET A 1 7.91 2.51 -7.60
N GLN A 2 8.14 1.48 -8.42
CA GLN A 2 7.27 1.17 -9.58
C GLN A 2 5.78 1.17 -9.27
N HIS A 3 5.40 0.63 -8.10
CA HIS A 3 4.00 0.57 -7.65
C HIS A 3 3.59 1.72 -6.71
N ASN A 4 4.46 2.71 -6.52
CA ASN A 4 4.25 3.91 -5.71
C ASN A 4 3.67 3.69 -4.28
N GLN A 5 4.04 2.59 -3.62
CA GLN A 5 3.45 2.15 -2.35
C GLN A 5 4.02 2.93 -1.13
N PHE A 6 4.02 4.27 -1.20
CA PHE A 6 4.56 5.13 -0.15
C PHE A 6 3.76 5.06 1.16
N ASP A 7 2.51 4.60 1.08
CA ASP A 7 1.64 4.39 2.24
C ASP A 7 2.13 3.25 3.14
N THR A 8 3.00 2.37 2.63
CA THR A 8 3.71 1.37 3.44
C THR A 8 4.75 1.99 4.37
N ILE A 9 4.98 3.32 4.29
CA ILE A 9 5.92 4.05 5.14
C ILE A 9 5.21 4.53 6.41
N TYR A 10 5.42 3.81 7.52
CA TYR A 10 4.87 4.17 8.83
C TYR A 10 5.73 3.61 9.96
N HIS A 11 5.42 4.02 11.20
CA HIS A 11 6.26 3.79 12.38
C HIS A 11 6.66 2.33 12.65
N GLU A 12 5.83 1.34 12.30
CA GLU A 12 6.18 -0.08 12.51
C GLU A 12 7.18 -0.60 11.47
N HIS A 13 7.30 0.06 10.32
CA HIS A 13 8.22 -0.29 9.24
C HIS A 13 9.48 0.58 9.28
N PHE A 14 10.42 0.19 10.13
CA PHE A 14 11.71 0.89 10.27
C PHE A 14 12.63 0.74 9.05
N SER A 15 12.49 -0.37 8.31
CA SER A 15 13.41 -0.74 7.22
C SER A 15 12.66 -1.16 5.96
N TYR A 16 13.16 -0.71 4.81
CA TYR A 16 12.67 -1.07 3.47
C TYR A 16 13.83 -1.74 2.73
N LEU A 17 13.89 -3.07 2.86
CA LEU A 17 15.09 -3.82 2.56
C LEU A 17 15.14 -4.29 1.11
N SER A 18 16.23 -3.96 0.42
CA SER A 18 16.60 -4.61 -0.85
C SER A 18 17.37 -5.90 -0.58
N PHE A 19 17.37 -6.83 -1.52
CA PHE A 19 18.17 -8.05 -1.40
C PHE A 19 19.65 -7.74 -1.20
N ALA A 20 20.21 -6.82 -1.99
CA ALA A 20 21.62 -6.43 -1.88
C ALA A 20 21.98 -5.87 -0.48
N THR A 21 21.07 -5.12 0.16
CA THR A 21 21.27 -4.60 1.51
C THR A 21 21.28 -5.73 2.53
N VAL A 22 20.31 -6.65 2.44
CA VAL A 22 20.24 -7.81 3.35
C VAL A 22 21.43 -8.74 3.15
N THR A 23 21.88 -8.94 1.91
CA THR A 23 23.09 -9.73 1.61
C THR A 23 24.29 -9.17 2.35
N GLU A 24 24.50 -7.85 2.33
CA GLU A 24 25.64 -7.23 3.00
C GLU A 24 25.55 -7.38 4.52
N VAL A 25 24.37 -7.09 5.11
CA VAL A 25 24.13 -7.26 6.55
C VAL A 25 24.43 -8.70 6.99
N PHE A 26 23.90 -9.70 6.28
CA PHE A 26 24.09 -11.11 6.64
C PHE A 26 25.54 -11.56 6.48
N ARG A 27 26.24 -11.05 5.46
CA ARG A 27 27.67 -11.33 5.23
C ARG A 27 28.53 -10.90 6.42
N HIS A 28 28.22 -9.77 7.04
CA HIS A 28 28.92 -9.31 8.26
C HIS A 28 28.77 -10.25 9.45
N HIS A 29 27.76 -11.12 9.43
CA HIS A 29 27.49 -12.13 10.47
C HIS A 29 27.81 -13.56 10.03
N GLY A 30 28.62 -13.74 8.98
CA GLY A 30 29.04 -15.07 8.52
C GLY A 30 27.92 -15.87 7.85
N LEU A 31 26.84 -15.21 7.41
CA LEU A 31 25.72 -15.85 6.71
C LEU A 31 25.77 -15.55 5.20
N THR A 32 25.47 -16.57 4.40
CA THR A 32 25.30 -16.47 2.95
C THR A 32 23.83 -16.59 2.59
N LEU A 33 23.29 -15.63 1.86
CA LEU A 33 21.95 -15.73 1.28
C LEU A 33 22.01 -16.59 0.02
N PHE A 34 21.50 -17.82 0.08
CA PHE A 34 21.66 -18.79 -1.01
C PHE A 34 20.45 -18.85 -1.94
N ASP A 35 19.27 -18.39 -1.52
CA ASP A 35 18.08 -18.33 -2.38
C ASP A 35 17.17 -17.15 -2.02
N VAL A 36 16.30 -16.79 -2.97
CA VAL A 36 15.31 -15.74 -2.83
C VAL A 36 14.08 -16.05 -3.67
N GLU A 37 12.90 -15.82 -3.09
CA GLU A 37 11.61 -15.91 -3.76
C GLU A 37 10.93 -14.54 -3.77
N ARG A 38 10.41 -14.14 -4.93
CA ARG A 38 9.51 -12.98 -5.03
C ARG A 38 8.09 -13.48 -4.82
N ILE A 39 7.38 -12.93 -3.85
CA ILE A 39 6.00 -13.30 -3.53
C ILE A 39 5.08 -12.07 -3.62
N PRO A 40 3.81 -12.22 -4.05
CA PRO A 40 2.90 -11.09 -4.25
C PRO A 40 2.35 -10.49 -2.94
N THR A 41 2.54 -11.18 -1.81
CA THR A 41 1.98 -10.78 -0.51
C THR A 41 2.41 -9.37 -0.11
N HIS A 42 1.49 -8.65 0.54
CA HIS A 42 1.65 -7.25 1.00
C HIS A 42 2.01 -6.23 -0.10
N GLY A 43 1.72 -6.53 -1.37
CA GLY A 43 2.04 -5.63 -2.49
C GLY A 43 3.38 -5.91 -3.15
N GLY A 44 4.01 -7.05 -2.81
CA GLY A 44 5.31 -7.49 -3.31
C GLY A 44 6.32 -7.62 -2.17
N SER A 45 6.85 -8.82 -1.97
CA SER A 45 7.83 -9.12 -0.92
C SER A 45 8.93 -10.04 -1.43
N LEU A 46 10.07 -10.02 -0.75
CA LEU A 46 11.14 -11.01 -0.91
C LEU A 46 11.12 -11.97 0.28
N ARG A 47 11.05 -13.27 0.02
CA ARG A 47 11.39 -14.30 0.99
C ARG A 47 12.83 -14.71 0.76
N ILE A 48 13.67 -14.52 1.78
CA ILE A 48 15.11 -14.68 1.71
C ILE A 48 15.53 -15.91 2.51
N PHE A 49 16.43 -16.72 1.95
CA PHE A 49 16.93 -17.93 2.58
C PHE A 49 18.43 -17.78 2.85
N GLY A 50 18.83 -17.90 4.12
CA GLY A 50 20.21 -17.80 4.57
C GLY A 50 20.76 -19.14 5.08
N ARG A 51 22.08 -19.30 5.00
CA ARG A 51 22.84 -20.41 5.60
C ARG A 51 24.13 -19.88 6.22
N HIS A 52 24.74 -20.61 7.14
CA HIS A 52 26.13 -20.36 7.51
C HIS A 52 27.03 -20.45 6.28
N THR A 53 28.00 -19.55 6.16
CA THR A 53 28.87 -19.50 4.97
C THR A 53 29.67 -20.79 4.77
N GLU A 54 30.00 -21.48 5.86
CA GLU A 54 30.68 -22.78 5.88
C GLU A 54 29.78 -23.94 5.45
N ASP A 55 28.46 -23.81 5.57
CA ASP A 55 27.52 -24.85 5.12
C ASP A 55 27.51 -24.87 3.59
N GLY A 56 28.19 -25.81 2.96
CA GLY A 56 28.23 -26.02 1.51
C GLY A 56 26.98 -26.68 0.91
N SER A 57 26.06 -27.23 1.70
CA SER A 57 24.98 -28.12 1.25
C SER A 57 23.89 -27.47 0.37
N LYS A 58 23.76 -26.13 0.41
CA LYS A 58 22.70 -25.37 -0.30
C LYS A 58 23.32 -24.35 -1.27
N PRO A 59 23.71 -24.75 -2.49
CA PRO A 59 24.40 -23.87 -3.42
C PRO A 59 23.57 -22.62 -3.75
N VAL A 60 24.25 -21.52 -4.08
CA VAL A 60 23.58 -20.25 -4.40
C VAL A 60 22.78 -20.41 -5.70
N SER A 61 21.47 -20.21 -5.59
CA SER A 61 20.53 -20.32 -6.70
C SER A 61 20.80 -19.25 -7.77
N ALA A 62 20.31 -19.49 -8.98
CA ALA A 62 20.36 -18.48 -10.04
C ALA A 62 19.59 -17.21 -9.64
N ARG A 63 18.44 -17.36 -8.97
CA ARG A 63 17.60 -16.26 -8.48
C ARG A 63 18.37 -15.33 -7.53
N ALA A 64 19.10 -15.90 -6.58
CA ALA A 64 19.93 -15.14 -5.65
C ALA A 64 21.14 -14.49 -6.34
N ARG A 65 21.74 -15.13 -7.35
CA ARG A 65 22.85 -14.55 -8.12
C ARG A 65 22.42 -13.39 -9.02
N GLU A 66 21.23 -13.45 -9.59
CA GLU A 66 20.76 -12.49 -10.58
C GLU A 66 20.08 -11.25 -9.97
N LEU A 67 19.43 -11.41 -8.81
CA LEU A 67 18.64 -10.33 -8.19
C LEU A 67 19.45 -9.05 -7.91
N PRO A 68 20.70 -9.09 -7.41
CA PRO A 68 21.50 -7.88 -7.22
C PRO A 68 21.70 -7.08 -8.51
N ALA A 69 21.91 -7.74 -9.64
CA ALA A 69 22.05 -7.07 -10.94
C ALA A 69 20.72 -6.42 -11.39
N VAL A 70 19.58 -7.01 -11.05
CA VAL A 70 18.26 -6.40 -11.30
C VAL A 70 18.09 -5.13 -10.45
N GLU A 71 18.45 -5.19 -9.16
CA GLU A 71 18.36 -4.05 -8.24
C GLU A 71 19.30 -2.90 -8.64
N GLU A 72 20.50 -3.23 -9.10
CA GLU A 72 21.48 -2.27 -9.60
C GLU A 72 20.99 -1.59 -10.88
N ARG A 73 20.48 -2.35 -11.85
CA ARG A 73 19.88 -1.80 -13.08
C ARG A 73 18.67 -0.91 -12.77
N PHE A 74 17.88 -1.28 -11.76
CA PHE A 74 16.77 -0.44 -11.29
C PHE A 74 17.27 0.86 -10.64
N GLY A 75 18.49 0.86 -10.10
CA GLY A 75 19.10 2.02 -9.46
C GLY A 75 18.81 2.13 -7.97
N LEU A 76 18.55 1.01 -7.26
CA LEU A 76 18.34 1.05 -5.81
C LEU A 76 19.56 1.56 -5.03
N ARG A 77 20.75 1.59 -5.63
CA ARG A 77 21.96 2.19 -5.02
C ARG A 77 22.18 3.66 -5.41
N LYS A 78 21.24 4.29 -6.12
CA LYS A 78 21.38 5.66 -6.65
C LYS A 78 20.38 6.59 -5.98
N LEU A 79 20.86 7.70 -5.41
CA LEU A 79 20.00 8.69 -4.73
C LEU A 79 18.94 9.29 -5.68
N ALA A 80 19.28 9.46 -6.96
CA ALA A 80 18.38 9.97 -7.99
C ALA A 80 17.08 9.13 -8.11
N THR A 81 17.16 7.82 -7.89
CA THR A 81 15.99 6.92 -7.87
C THR A 81 15.03 7.37 -6.77
N TYR A 82 15.51 7.58 -5.55
CA TYR A 82 14.70 8.03 -4.43
C TYR A 82 14.17 9.47 -4.59
N ALA A 83 14.95 10.36 -5.22
CA ALA A 83 14.47 11.70 -5.56
C ALA A 83 13.30 11.67 -6.55
N ALA A 84 13.39 10.83 -7.58
CA ALA A 84 12.28 10.61 -8.51
C ALA A 84 11.05 9.98 -7.82
N PHE A 85 11.25 9.16 -6.79
CA PHE A 85 10.15 8.61 -5.99
C PHE A 85 9.40 9.69 -5.25
N ALA A 86 10.12 10.60 -4.59
CA ALA A 86 9.51 11.70 -3.88
C ALA A 86 8.60 12.54 -4.80
N GLU A 87 9.02 12.80 -6.03
CA GLU A 87 8.15 13.47 -7.02
C GLU A 87 6.95 12.62 -7.43
N GLN A 88 7.13 11.32 -7.67
CA GLN A 88 6.03 10.41 -7.99
C GLN A 88 4.96 10.37 -6.87
N VAL A 89 5.40 10.40 -5.61
CA VAL A 89 4.53 10.46 -4.43
C VAL A 89 3.79 11.79 -4.36
N ARG A 90 4.49 12.92 -4.59
CA ARG A 90 3.85 14.25 -4.67
C ARG A 90 2.79 14.30 -5.75
N GLU A 91 3.08 13.75 -6.92
CA GLU A 91 2.14 13.75 -8.03
C GLU A 91 0.89 12.91 -7.74
N THR A 92 1.06 11.74 -7.13
CA THR A 92 -0.09 10.92 -6.71
C THR A 92 -0.93 11.61 -5.63
N LYS A 93 -0.30 12.32 -4.69
CA LYS A 93 -1.02 13.18 -3.72
C LYS A 93 -1.84 14.26 -4.44
N ARG A 94 -1.24 15.00 -5.38
CA ARG A 94 -1.93 16.05 -6.15
C ARG A 94 -3.11 15.47 -6.92
N ALA A 95 -2.90 14.39 -7.66
CA ALA A 95 -3.95 13.73 -8.44
C ALA A 95 -5.11 13.26 -7.54
N LEU A 96 -4.81 12.67 -6.37
CA LEU A 96 -5.82 12.21 -5.44
C LEU A 96 -6.63 13.37 -4.85
N LEU A 97 -5.96 14.42 -4.41
CA LEU A 97 -6.63 15.61 -3.88
C LEU A 97 -7.48 16.31 -4.94
N THR A 98 -6.98 16.45 -6.17
CA THR A 98 -7.76 16.99 -7.29
C THR A 98 -9.05 16.20 -7.47
N PHE A 99 -8.96 14.87 -7.55
CA PHE A 99 -10.15 14.01 -7.66
C PHE A 99 -11.14 14.22 -6.50
N LEU A 100 -10.66 14.24 -5.26
CA LEU A 100 -11.52 14.39 -4.08
C LEU A 100 -12.19 15.77 -4.03
N ILE A 101 -11.45 16.84 -4.34
CA ILE A 101 -11.95 18.22 -4.40
C ILE A 101 -13.02 18.34 -5.49
N ASP A 102 -12.76 17.82 -6.69
CA ASP A 102 -13.69 17.89 -7.81
C ASP A 102 -14.97 17.11 -7.51
N ALA A 103 -14.85 15.91 -6.93
CA ALA A 103 -15.99 15.12 -6.49
C ALA A 103 -16.83 15.87 -5.45
N LYS A 104 -16.21 16.46 -4.41
CA LYS A 104 -16.95 17.23 -3.39
C LYS A 104 -17.60 18.48 -3.97
N ARG A 105 -16.93 19.21 -4.88
CA ARG A 105 -17.52 20.36 -5.59
C ARG A 105 -18.70 19.98 -6.48
N ALA A 106 -18.69 18.76 -7.03
CA ALA A 106 -19.81 18.19 -7.76
C ALA A 106 -20.92 17.62 -6.86
N GLY A 107 -20.87 17.87 -5.54
CA GLY A 107 -21.85 17.39 -4.57
C GLY A 107 -21.82 15.88 -4.34
N LYS A 108 -20.71 15.21 -4.69
CA LYS A 108 -20.59 13.75 -4.61
C LYS A 108 -20.28 13.30 -3.19
N ARG A 109 -20.90 12.19 -2.79
CA ARG A 109 -20.63 11.53 -1.52
C ARG A 109 -19.47 10.55 -1.66
N ILE A 110 -18.49 10.66 -0.77
CA ILE A 110 -17.29 9.82 -0.77
C ILE A 110 -17.13 9.21 0.62
N VAL A 111 -16.95 7.90 0.65
CA VAL A 111 -16.60 7.14 1.86
C VAL A 111 -15.38 6.29 1.56
N ALA A 112 -14.74 5.74 2.59
CA ALA A 112 -13.64 4.82 2.43
C ALA A 112 -14.02 3.37 2.82
N TYR A 113 -13.25 2.42 2.30
CA TYR A 113 -13.31 1.02 2.67
C TYR A 113 -11.97 0.58 3.27
N GLY A 114 -12.04 -0.06 4.44
CA GLY A 114 -10.93 -0.49 5.28
C GLY A 114 -10.31 0.64 6.11
N ALA A 115 -9.69 0.28 7.22
CA ALA A 115 -8.87 1.17 8.04
C ALA A 115 -7.50 0.53 8.35
N PRO A 116 -6.67 0.15 7.35
CA PRO A 116 -5.37 -0.46 7.58
C PRO A 116 -4.33 0.58 8.06
N GLY A 117 -3.25 0.13 8.72
CA GLY A 117 -2.18 1.00 9.19
C GLY A 117 -1.62 1.92 8.08
N LYS A 118 -1.30 1.33 6.92
CA LYS A 118 -0.87 2.08 5.72
C LYS A 118 -1.87 3.11 5.22
N GLY A 119 -3.17 2.84 5.37
CA GLY A 119 -4.22 3.78 5.00
C GLY A 119 -4.08 5.10 5.77
N ASN A 120 -3.64 5.04 7.03
CA ASN A 120 -3.43 6.23 7.83
C ASN A 120 -2.25 7.07 7.35
N THR A 121 -1.16 6.46 6.83
CA THR A 121 -0.07 7.22 6.19
C THR A 121 -0.60 7.97 4.98
N LEU A 122 -1.35 7.31 4.10
CA LEU A 122 -1.95 7.96 2.93
C LEU A 122 -2.83 9.14 3.35
N LEU A 123 -3.76 8.92 4.27
CA LEU A 123 -4.71 9.93 4.72
C LEU A 123 -4.00 11.13 5.35
N ASN A 124 -3.07 10.91 6.28
CA ASN A 124 -2.34 11.98 6.96
C ASN A 124 -1.40 12.73 6.01
N TYR A 125 -0.63 12.02 5.18
CA TYR A 125 0.27 12.66 4.22
C TYR A 125 -0.48 13.53 3.22
N CYS A 126 -1.64 13.06 2.75
CA CYS A 126 -2.47 13.81 1.82
C CYS A 126 -3.31 14.91 2.51
N GLY A 127 -3.51 14.85 3.83
CA GLY A 127 -4.39 15.76 4.55
C GLY A 127 -5.87 15.49 4.28
N ILE A 128 -6.26 14.21 4.12
CA ILE A 128 -7.62 13.79 3.79
C ILE A 128 -8.38 13.53 5.09
N GLY A 129 -9.28 14.43 5.46
CA GLY A 129 -10.11 14.33 6.66
C GLY A 129 -11.60 14.14 6.34
N THR A 130 -12.45 14.52 7.29
CA THR A 130 -13.91 14.40 7.23
C THR A 130 -14.58 15.38 6.27
N ASP A 131 -13.85 16.40 5.80
CA ASP A 131 -14.25 17.27 4.70
C ASP A 131 -14.29 16.51 3.35
N PHE A 132 -13.45 15.48 3.19
CA PHE A 132 -13.42 14.60 2.02
C PHE A 132 -14.13 13.27 2.22
N LEU A 133 -13.94 12.61 3.37
CA LEU A 133 -14.45 11.26 3.62
C LEU A 133 -15.42 11.27 4.79
N ASP A 134 -16.70 10.98 4.54
CA ASP A 134 -17.71 11.05 5.60
C ASP A 134 -17.44 10.03 6.72
N PHE A 135 -16.96 8.84 6.33
CA PHE A 135 -16.49 7.77 7.21
C PHE A 135 -15.69 6.73 6.40
N THR A 136 -15.06 5.80 7.10
CA THR A 136 -14.58 4.53 6.53
C THR A 136 -15.31 3.36 7.16
N VAL A 137 -15.43 2.23 6.46
CA VAL A 137 -15.92 0.98 7.04
C VAL A 137 -14.80 -0.03 7.21
N ASP A 138 -14.79 -0.83 8.27
CA ASP A 138 -13.82 -1.92 8.44
C ASP A 138 -14.51 -3.16 9.02
N ARG A 139 -14.14 -4.35 8.53
CA ARG A 139 -14.69 -5.62 8.99
C ARG A 139 -14.23 -5.99 10.40
N ASN A 140 -13.13 -5.43 10.89
CA ASN A 140 -12.62 -5.69 12.23
C ASN A 140 -13.47 -4.97 13.30
N PRO A 141 -14.21 -5.71 14.16
CA PRO A 141 -15.07 -5.11 15.18
C PRO A 141 -14.33 -4.21 16.17
N HIS A 142 -13.05 -4.48 16.46
CA HIS A 142 -12.25 -3.68 17.39
C HIS A 142 -11.98 -2.26 16.89
N LYS A 143 -12.09 -2.02 15.57
CA LYS A 143 -11.91 -0.68 15.00
C LYS A 143 -13.22 0.10 14.91
N GLN A 144 -14.35 -0.58 14.87
CA GLN A 144 -15.66 0.06 14.70
C GLN A 144 -16.00 0.91 15.92
N GLY A 145 -16.60 2.09 15.68
CA GLY A 145 -16.86 3.09 16.73
C GLY A 145 -15.65 3.96 17.10
N ASN A 146 -14.46 3.65 16.59
CA ASN A 146 -13.27 4.49 16.73
C ASN A 146 -13.07 5.40 15.50
N TYR A 147 -11.93 6.07 15.45
CA TYR A 147 -11.55 7.00 14.39
C TYR A 147 -10.19 6.65 13.81
N THR A 148 -9.93 7.05 12.57
CA THR A 148 -8.59 6.95 11.99
C THR A 148 -7.61 7.87 12.73
N PRO A 149 -6.40 7.41 13.07
CA PRO A 149 -5.37 8.24 13.69
C PRO A 149 -5.04 9.50 12.89
N GLY A 150 -5.00 10.65 13.56
CA GLY A 150 -4.62 11.95 13.00
C GLY A 150 -5.75 12.64 12.22
N THR A 151 -6.32 11.97 11.22
CA THR A 151 -7.39 12.54 10.37
C THR A 151 -8.79 12.42 10.96
N HIS A 152 -8.96 11.63 12.02
CA HIS A 152 -10.19 11.45 12.79
C HIS A 152 -11.45 11.13 11.94
N ILE A 153 -11.30 10.28 10.93
CA ILE A 153 -12.43 9.80 10.13
C ILE A 153 -13.12 8.67 10.91
N PRO A 154 -14.44 8.72 11.13
CA PRO A 154 -15.16 7.67 11.84
C PRO A 154 -15.02 6.30 11.16
N ILE A 155 -14.85 5.23 11.95
CA ILE A 155 -14.79 3.85 11.46
C ILE A 155 -16.10 3.15 11.81
N LEU A 156 -16.87 2.76 10.80
CA LEU A 156 -18.20 2.17 10.95
C LEU A 156 -18.24 0.70 10.52
N HIS A 157 -19.36 0.04 10.81
CA HIS A 157 -19.65 -1.31 10.34
C HIS A 157 -19.87 -1.32 8.80
N PRO A 158 -19.46 -2.37 8.07
CA PRO A 158 -19.63 -2.47 6.62
C PRO A 158 -21.06 -2.22 6.09
N ASP A 159 -22.09 -2.53 6.88
CA ASP A 159 -23.49 -2.31 6.48
C ASP A 159 -23.85 -0.84 6.25
N GLU A 160 -23.09 0.10 6.85
CA GLU A 160 -23.29 1.54 6.64
C GLU A 160 -22.99 1.95 5.20
N LEU A 161 -22.20 1.16 4.47
CA LEU A 161 -21.86 1.42 3.07
C LEU A 161 -23.11 1.46 2.17
N ILE A 162 -24.04 0.51 2.36
CA ILE A 162 -25.27 0.43 1.56
C ILE A 162 -26.22 1.56 1.94
N LYS A 163 -26.35 1.84 3.24
CA LYS A 163 -27.23 2.89 3.76
C LYS A 163 -26.81 4.27 3.27
N ALA A 164 -25.50 4.51 3.23
CA ALA A 164 -24.94 5.80 2.83
C ALA A 164 -25.09 6.10 1.33
N ARG A 165 -25.24 5.07 0.48
CA ARG A 165 -25.34 5.19 -0.99
C ARG A 165 -24.28 6.16 -1.56
N PRO A 166 -22.98 5.92 -1.30
CA PRO A 166 -21.93 6.82 -1.76
C PRO A 166 -21.83 6.82 -3.29
N ASP A 167 -21.40 7.93 -3.87
CA ASP A 167 -21.00 7.97 -5.29
C ASP A 167 -19.64 7.29 -5.49
N TYR A 168 -18.75 7.41 -4.50
CA TYR A 168 -17.40 6.86 -4.54
C TYR A 168 -16.98 6.15 -3.25
N VAL A 169 -16.26 5.05 -3.40
CA VAL A 169 -15.62 4.30 -2.31
C VAL A 169 -14.11 4.28 -2.50
N LEU A 170 -13.38 4.98 -1.64
CA LEU A 170 -11.92 4.97 -1.62
C LEU A 170 -11.40 3.69 -0.96
N ILE A 171 -10.68 2.85 -1.71
CA ILE A 171 -10.11 1.59 -1.20
C ILE A 171 -8.76 1.89 -0.52
N LEU A 172 -8.74 1.90 0.82
CA LEU A 172 -7.49 2.05 1.59
C LEU A 172 -6.61 0.78 1.57
N PRO A 173 -7.15 -0.45 1.71
CA PRO A 173 -6.37 -1.68 1.55
C PRO A 173 -6.30 -2.06 0.05
N TRP A 174 -5.66 -1.22 -0.76
CA TRP A 174 -5.56 -1.41 -2.22
C TRP A 174 -4.93 -2.73 -2.65
N ASN A 175 -4.16 -3.39 -1.78
CA ASN A 175 -3.60 -4.73 -2.03
C ASN A 175 -4.68 -5.82 -2.07
N LEU A 176 -5.89 -5.53 -1.61
CA LEU A 176 -7.06 -6.41 -1.66
C LEU A 176 -8.11 -5.90 -2.66
N LYS A 177 -7.74 -4.99 -3.58
CA LYS A 177 -8.71 -4.34 -4.48
C LYS A 177 -9.58 -5.34 -5.23
N ASP A 178 -9.00 -6.43 -5.75
CA ASP A 178 -9.73 -7.38 -6.58
C ASP A 178 -10.74 -8.18 -5.74
N GLU A 179 -10.35 -8.57 -4.52
CA GLU A 179 -11.25 -9.22 -3.55
C GLU A 179 -12.39 -8.29 -3.13
N ILE A 180 -12.08 -7.02 -2.85
CA ILE A 180 -13.06 -6.00 -2.45
C ILE A 180 -14.04 -5.72 -3.59
N LEU A 181 -13.56 -5.59 -4.82
CA LEU A 181 -14.42 -5.41 -5.99
C LEU A 181 -15.32 -6.63 -6.22
N ALA A 182 -14.78 -7.85 -6.05
CA ALA A 182 -15.54 -9.08 -6.21
C ALA A 182 -16.60 -9.30 -5.13
N THR A 183 -16.38 -8.79 -3.92
CA THR A 183 -17.28 -8.98 -2.76
C THR A 183 -18.16 -7.76 -2.53
N VAL A 184 -17.56 -6.65 -2.11
CA VAL A 184 -18.24 -5.38 -1.80
C VAL A 184 -18.85 -4.79 -3.06
N GLY A 185 -18.12 -4.77 -4.17
CA GLY A 185 -18.60 -4.23 -5.44
C GLY A 185 -19.83 -4.95 -6.00
N ARG A 186 -20.03 -6.22 -5.64
CA ARG A 186 -21.21 -7.01 -6.05
C ARG A 186 -22.36 -6.96 -5.03
N THR A 187 -22.26 -6.14 -3.99
CA THR A 187 -23.31 -6.02 -2.98
C THR A 187 -24.55 -5.37 -3.59
N ALA A 188 -25.69 -6.07 -3.49
CA ALA A 188 -26.95 -5.58 -4.02
C ALA A 188 -27.30 -4.20 -3.44
N GLY A 189 -27.60 -3.24 -4.32
CA GLY A 189 -27.96 -1.88 -3.93
C GLY A 189 -26.77 -0.90 -3.80
N LEU A 190 -25.52 -1.37 -3.83
CA LEU A 190 -24.36 -0.49 -3.94
C LEU A 190 -24.12 -0.12 -5.42
N LYS A 191 -24.17 1.18 -5.74
CA LYS A 191 -23.94 1.71 -7.10
C LYS A 191 -22.70 2.62 -7.18
N ALA A 192 -21.84 2.54 -6.18
CA ALA A 192 -20.67 3.40 -6.06
C ALA A 192 -19.56 2.97 -7.04
N ARG A 193 -18.79 3.94 -7.52
CA ARG A 193 -17.51 3.65 -8.18
C ARG A 193 -16.40 3.52 -7.14
N PHE A 194 -15.45 2.65 -7.37
CA PHE A 194 -14.33 2.43 -6.47
C PHE A 194 -13.13 3.27 -6.90
N VAL A 195 -12.38 3.79 -5.95
CA VAL A 195 -11.20 4.62 -6.18
C VAL A 195 -10.01 3.91 -5.57
N VAL A 196 -9.02 3.58 -6.39
CA VAL A 196 -7.75 3.01 -5.96
C VAL A 196 -6.70 4.13 -5.97
N PRO A 197 -6.10 4.49 -4.82
CA PRO A 197 -5.24 5.68 -4.73
C PRO A 197 -3.82 5.47 -5.27
N ILE A 198 -3.34 4.23 -5.26
CA ILE A 198 -1.95 3.84 -5.56
C ILE A 198 -1.98 2.61 -6.48
N PRO A 199 -1.12 2.49 -7.51
CA PRO A 199 0.07 3.30 -7.82
C PRO A 199 -0.20 4.67 -8.40
N ARG A 200 -1.39 4.85 -8.97
CA ARG A 200 -1.94 6.09 -9.51
C ARG A 200 -3.42 6.08 -9.18
N VAL A 201 -4.04 7.25 -9.14
CA VAL A 201 -5.48 7.34 -8.92
C VAL A 201 -6.22 6.68 -10.09
N GLU A 202 -7.00 5.67 -9.77
CA GLU A 202 -7.78 4.89 -10.73
C GLU A 202 -9.22 4.77 -10.23
N ILE A 203 -10.18 5.03 -11.11
CA ILE A 203 -11.60 4.83 -10.85
C ILE A 203 -12.03 3.52 -11.52
N VAL A 204 -12.53 2.59 -10.72
CA VAL A 204 -13.01 1.27 -11.16
C VAL A 204 -14.52 1.21 -10.99
N GLY A 205 -15.22 0.70 -12.00
CA GLY A 205 -16.68 0.58 -12.04
C GLY A 205 -17.14 -0.87 -12.12
#